data_AF-A0A9D5AQ19-F1
#
_entry.id   AF-A0A9D5AQ19-F1
#
_cell.length_a   1.000
_cell.length_b   1.000
_cell.length_c   1.000
_cell.angle_alpha   90.00
_cell.angle_beta   90.00
_cell.angle_gamma   90.00
#
_symmetry.space_group_name_H-M   'P 1'
#
loop_
_entity.id
_entity.type
_entity.pdbx_description
1 polymer ?
#
loop_
_entity_poly.entity_id
_entity_poly.type
_entity_poly.pdbx_seq_one_letter_code
_entity_poly.pdbx_strand_id
1 'polypeptide(L)'
;AFGYAGHNVILEIQATIPSTPEKPSKVSMWKGMIIAYLVVALCYFPVTIFGYRAFGNSVDDNILLSLEKPHWLIVAANIFVVVHVIGSYQVYAVPVFDMMESFLVKRMNFKPTRFLRFVTRNSYVSITMFLAIAFPFFGGLLSFFGGFVFAP
;
A
#
# COMPACT_ATOMS: atom_id res chain seq x y z
N ALA A 1 -7.19 3.78 -9.89
CA ALA A 1 -7.59 4.25 -8.55
C ALA A 1 -6.57 3.84 -7.48
N PHE A 2 -6.30 2.54 -7.29
CA PHE A 2 -5.35 2.07 -6.26
C PHE A 2 -3.94 2.72 -6.33
N GLY A 3 -3.35 2.82 -7.53
CA GLY A 3 -2.03 3.47 -7.71
C GLY A 3 -1.96 4.97 -7.39
N TYR A 4 -3.10 5.60 -7.07
CA TYR A 4 -3.21 7.01 -6.74
C TYR A 4 -3.91 7.23 -5.38
N ALA A 5 -3.86 6.23 -4.49
CA ALA A 5 -4.60 6.22 -3.22
C ALA A 5 -3.96 7.04 -2.08
N GLY A 6 -3.62 8.31 -2.33
CA GLY A 6 -3.06 9.21 -1.31
C GLY A 6 -4.09 9.89 -0.39
N HIS A 7 -5.38 9.73 -0.68
CA HIS A 7 -6.48 10.43 0.00
C HIS A 7 -6.64 10.01 1.47
N ASN A 8 -6.29 8.77 1.83
CA ASN A 8 -6.47 8.23 3.19
C ASN A 8 -5.54 8.84 4.24
N VAL A 9 -4.48 9.54 3.80
CA VAL A 9 -3.47 10.13 4.69
C VAL A 9 -3.34 11.64 4.48
N ILE A 10 -4.18 12.22 3.61
CA ILE A 10 -4.04 13.62 3.19
C ILE A 10 -4.30 14.58 4.35
N LEU A 11 -5.26 14.24 5.23
CA LEU A 11 -5.62 15.07 6.37
C LEU A 11 -4.57 14.97 7.48
N GLU A 12 -4.02 13.78 7.69
CA GLU A 12 -2.93 13.50 8.62
C GLU A 12 -1.67 14.26 8.23
N ILE A 13 -1.29 14.24 6.95
CA ILE A 13 -0.16 15.03 6.44
C ILE A 13 -0.46 16.52 6.58
N GLN A 14 -1.65 16.97 6.18
CA GLN A 14 -2.02 18.38 6.26
C GLN A 14 -2.00 18.91 7.70
N ALA A 15 -2.38 18.07 8.67
CA ALA A 15 -2.35 18.42 10.09
C ALA A 15 -0.93 18.67 10.62
N THR A 16 0.10 18.11 9.98
CA THR A 16 1.51 18.36 10.35
C THR A 16 2.10 19.64 9.73
N ILE A 17 1.42 20.24 8.75
CA ILE A 17 1.90 21.46 8.08
C ILE A 17 1.54 22.68 8.95
N PRO A 18 2.50 23.56 9.27
CA PRO A 18 2.22 24.79 10.00
C PRO A 18 1.11 25.62 9.33
N SER A 19 0.12 26.02 10.12
CA SER A 19 -1.03 26.82 9.67
C SER A 19 -1.21 28.02 10.59
N THR A 20 -1.47 29.19 10.02
CA THR A 20 -1.93 30.38 10.75
C THR A 20 -3.27 30.86 10.17
N PRO A 21 -4.03 31.73 10.85
CA PRO A 21 -5.25 32.31 10.30
C PRO A 21 -5.03 33.03 8.96
N GLU A 22 -3.86 33.65 8.78
CA GLU A 22 -3.48 34.37 7.55
C GLU A 22 -2.94 33.43 6.47
N LYS A 23 -2.35 32.28 6.85
CA LYS A 23 -1.77 31.31 5.93
C LYS A 23 -2.28 29.88 6.23
N PRO A 24 -3.41 29.48 5.63
CA PRO A 24 -3.99 28.18 5.89
C PRO A 24 -3.15 27.05 5.25
N SER A 25 -2.95 25.95 5.99
CA SER A 25 -2.17 24.78 5.54
C SER A 25 -2.70 24.17 4.23
N LYS A 26 -3.98 24.35 3.91
CA LYS A 26 -4.61 23.86 2.67
C LYS A 26 -3.87 24.31 1.41
N VAL A 27 -3.30 25.51 1.40
CA VAL A 27 -2.63 26.05 0.21
C VAL A 27 -1.31 25.33 -0.03
N SER A 28 -0.53 25.12 1.02
CA SER A 28 0.72 24.35 0.94
C SER A 28 0.44 22.88 0.63
N MET A 29 -0.60 22.30 1.25
CA MET A 29 -1.01 20.92 1.02
C MET A 29 -1.42 20.70 -0.43
N TRP A 30 -2.21 21.60 -1.01
CA TRP A 30 -2.63 21.52 -2.41
C TRP A 30 -1.45 21.54 -3.38
N LYS A 31 -0.47 22.42 -3.15
CA LYS A 31 0.76 22.48 -3.97
C LYS A 31 1.57 21.18 -3.84
N GLY A 32 1.76 20.69 -2.61
CA GLY A 32 2.46 19.44 -2.34
C GLY A 32 1.78 18.25 -3.02
N MET A 33 0.45 18.19 -2.95
CA MET A 33 -0.37 17.17 -3.59
C MET A 33 -0.19 17.18 -5.11
N ILE A 34 -0.26 18.34 -5.76
CA ILE A 34 -0.04 18.44 -7.22
C ILE A 34 1.34 17.89 -7.60
N ILE A 35 2.39 18.29 -6.88
CA ILE A 35 3.76 17.82 -7.15
C ILE A 35 3.85 16.31 -6.93
N ALA A 36 3.29 15.79 -5.85
CA ALA A 36 3.29 14.36 -5.56
C ALA A 36 2.62 13.55 -6.69
N TYR A 37 1.44 13.98 -7.17
CA TYR A 37 0.76 13.32 -8.28
C TYR A 37 1.53 13.41 -9.60
N LEU A 38 2.21 14.53 -9.88
CA LEU A 38 3.10 14.66 -11.03
C LEU A 38 4.29 13.71 -10.95
N VAL A 39 4.90 13.55 -9.77
CA VAL A 39 6.00 12.60 -9.55
C VAL A 39 5.51 11.16 -9.74
N VAL A 40 4.36 10.79 -9.18
CA VAL A 40 3.78 9.46 -9.37
C VAL A 40 3.53 9.18 -10.86
N ALA A 41 2.96 10.13 -11.59
CA ALA A 41 2.77 10.02 -13.03
C ALA A 41 4.11 9.82 -13.77
N LEU A 42 5.14 10.61 -13.42
CA LEU A 42 6.48 10.49 -13.98
C LEU A 42 7.14 9.15 -13.68
N CYS A 43 6.81 8.49 -12.57
CA CYS A 43 7.30 7.15 -12.28
C CYS A 43 6.53 6.07 -13.05
N TYR A 44 5.20 6.21 -13.18
CA TYR A 44 4.34 5.18 -13.77
C TYR A 44 4.36 5.20 -15.29
N PHE A 45 4.22 6.37 -15.93
CA PHE A 45 4.09 6.45 -17.39
C PHE A 45 5.29 5.86 -18.13
N PRO A 46 6.55 6.16 -17.78
CA PRO A 46 7.70 5.57 -18.46
C PRO A 46 7.72 4.05 -18.32
N VAL A 47 7.50 3.52 -17.11
CA VAL A 47 7.48 2.06 -16.86
C VAL A 47 6.41 1.39 -17.71
N THR A 48 5.20 1.96 -17.76
CA THR A 48 4.11 1.41 -18.58
C THR A 48 4.40 1.51 -20.08
N ILE A 49 4.86 2.66 -20.57
CA ILE A 49 5.12 2.88 -22.00
C ILE A 49 6.26 1.98 -22.49
N PHE A 50 7.40 1.98 -21.79
CA PHE A 50 8.56 1.17 -22.17
C PHE A 50 8.32 -0.32 -21.92
N GLY A 51 7.63 -0.68 -20.84
CA GLY A 51 7.24 -2.05 -20.55
C GLY A 51 6.33 -2.62 -21.64
N TYR A 52 5.26 -1.91 -22.01
CA TYR A 52 4.38 -2.34 -23.09
C TYR A 52 5.10 -2.37 -24.45
N ARG A 53 6.02 -1.45 -24.71
CA ARG A 53 6.81 -1.49 -25.96
C ARG A 53 7.76 -2.69 -26.00
N ALA A 54 8.28 -3.14 -24.86
CA ALA A 54 9.21 -4.25 -24.77
C ALA A 54 8.51 -5.62 -24.83
N PHE A 55 7.39 -5.78 -24.12
CA PHE A 55 6.69 -7.06 -23.98
C PHE A 55 5.39 -7.15 -24.80
N GLY A 56 4.85 -6.04 -25.28
CA GLY A 56 3.59 -6.02 -26.03
C GLY A 56 2.45 -6.67 -25.25
N ASN A 57 1.69 -7.52 -25.94
CA ASN A 57 0.54 -8.23 -25.37
C ASN A 57 0.92 -9.43 -24.48
N SER A 58 2.21 -9.79 -24.38
CA SER A 58 2.66 -10.91 -23.53
C SER A 58 3.12 -10.44 -22.15
N VAL A 59 2.80 -9.21 -21.74
CA VAL A 59 3.12 -8.71 -20.41
C VAL A 59 2.17 -9.31 -19.35
N ASP A 60 2.74 -9.78 -18.26
CA ASP A 60 2.00 -10.25 -17.09
C ASP A 60 1.60 -9.07 -16.19
N ASP A 61 0.58 -9.27 -15.35
CA ASP A 61 0.16 -8.31 -14.33
C ASP A 61 1.32 -7.84 -13.45
N ASN A 62 2.25 -8.75 -13.14
CA ASN A 62 3.53 -8.43 -12.54
C ASN A 62 4.62 -8.48 -13.60
N ILE A 63 5.07 -7.30 -14.04
CA ILE A 63 6.10 -7.15 -15.07
C ILE A 63 7.42 -7.88 -14.76
N LEU A 64 7.71 -8.16 -13.48
CA LEU A 64 8.91 -8.94 -13.12
C LEU A 64 8.84 -10.40 -13.58
N LEU A 65 7.64 -10.94 -13.78
CA LEU A 65 7.43 -12.29 -14.31
C LEU A 65 7.72 -12.36 -15.81
N SER A 66 7.50 -11.26 -16.53
CA SER A 66 7.76 -11.16 -17.97
C SER A 66 9.24 -10.92 -18.30
N LEU A 67 10.09 -10.62 -17.31
CA LEU A 67 11.52 -10.45 -17.51
C LEU A 67 12.22 -11.81 -17.63
N GLU A 68 12.91 -12.04 -18.75
CA GLU A 68 13.68 -13.28 -18.95
C GLU A 68 15.18 -13.10 -18.70
N LYS A 69 15.78 -11.95 -19.09
CA LYS A 69 17.23 -11.69 -19.01
C LYS A 69 17.52 -10.20 -18.78
N PRO A 70 18.66 -9.85 -18.16
CA PRO A 70 19.64 -10.73 -17.51
C PRO A 70 19.20 -11.14 -16.09
N HIS A 71 19.51 -12.38 -15.68
CA HIS A 71 19.03 -12.95 -14.41
C HIS A 71 19.43 -12.15 -13.16
N TRP A 72 20.64 -11.58 -13.11
CA TRP A 72 21.10 -10.82 -11.92
C TRP A 72 20.22 -9.60 -11.64
N LEU A 73 19.70 -8.95 -12.70
CA LEU A 73 18.86 -7.77 -12.57
C LEU A 73 17.47 -8.15 -12.05
N ILE A 74 16.94 -9.28 -12.52
CA ILE A 74 15.67 -9.84 -12.04
C ILE A 74 15.75 -10.17 -10.55
N VAL A 75 16.85 -10.81 -10.12
CA VAL A 75 17.08 -11.13 -8.70
C VAL A 75 17.17 -9.85 -7.87
N ALA A 76 17.95 -8.85 -8.32
CA ALA A 76 18.07 -7.58 -7.62
C ALA A 76 16.72 -6.85 -7.49
N ALA A 77 15.93 -6.81 -8.55
CA ALA A 77 14.59 -6.21 -8.54
C ALA A 77 13.67 -6.93 -7.54
N ASN A 78 13.66 -8.27 -7.54
CA ASN A 78 12.87 -9.05 -6.58
C ASN A 78 13.31 -8.80 -5.12
N ILE A 79 14.61 -8.67 -4.85
CA ILE A 79 15.11 -8.33 -3.50
C ILE A 79 14.58 -6.96 -3.07
N PHE A 80 14.61 -5.95 -3.94
CA PHE A 80 14.06 -4.64 -3.62
C PHE A 80 12.55 -4.69 -3.35
N VAL A 81 11.80 -5.47 -4.12
CA VAL A 81 10.37 -5.70 -3.86
C VAL A 81 10.17 -6.34 -2.49
N VAL A 82 10.93 -7.37 -2.13
CA VAL A 82 10.84 -8.03 -0.81
C VAL A 82 11.12 -7.06 0.33
N VAL A 83 12.23 -6.31 0.26
CA VAL A 83 12.61 -5.33 1.28
C VAL A 83 11.52 -4.26 1.43
N HIS A 84 11.03 -3.72 0.31
CA HIS A 84 9.96 -2.73 0.30
C HIS A 84 8.67 -3.27 0.94
N VAL A 85 8.23 -4.47 0.54
CA VAL A 85 6.97 -5.07 1.01
C VAL A 85 7.04 -5.40 2.50
N ILE A 86 8.17 -5.90 3.00
CA ILE A 86 8.36 -6.14 4.44
C ILE A 86 8.19 -4.85 5.23
N GLY A 87 8.84 -3.76 4.78
CA GLY A 87 8.73 -2.45 5.44
C GLY A 87 7.30 -1.92 5.40
N SER A 88 6.66 -1.92 4.23
CA SER A 88 5.27 -1.49 4.06
C SER A 88 4.31 -2.30 4.92
N TYR A 89 4.48 -3.62 5.01
CA TYR A 89 3.63 -4.47 5.85
C TYR A 89 3.63 -4.01 7.31
N GLN A 90 4.80 -3.67 7.86
CA GLN A 90 4.87 -3.17 9.24
C GLN A 90 4.11 -1.85 9.42
N VAL A 91 4.29 -0.91 8.49
CA VAL A 91 3.62 0.41 8.55
C VAL A 91 2.10 0.26 8.49
N TYR A 92 1.59 -0.60 7.62
CA TYR A 92 0.13 -0.80 7.45
C TYR A 92 -0.49 -1.74 8.50
N ALA A 93 0.25 -2.74 8.99
CA ALA A 93 -0.31 -3.70 9.96
C ALA A 93 -0.44 -3.11 11.37
N VAL A 94 0.42 -2.16 11.78
CA VAL A 94 0.40 -1.58 13.13
C VAL A 94 -0.96 -0.92 13.48
N PRO A 95 -1.52 -0.01 12.66
CA PRO A 95 -2.84 0.55 12.93
C PRO A 95 -3.95 -0.50 12.99
N VAL A 96 -3.87 -1.55 12.17
CA VAL A 96 -4.86 -2.63 12.16
C VAL A 96 -4.78 -3.45 13.45
N PHE A 97 -3.57 -3.77 13.91
CA PHE A 97 -3.38 -4.42 15.21
C PHE A 97 -3.97 -3.60 16.35
N ASP A 98 -3.74 -2.28 16.36
CA ASP A 98 -4.25 -1.39 17.38
C ASP A 98 -5.79 -1.27 17.33
N MET A 99 -6.37 -1.28 16.13
CA MET A 99 -7.82 -1.29 15.93
C MET A 99 -8.44 -2.60 16.46
N MET A 100 -7.87 -3.75 16.12
CA MET A 100 -8.34 -5.07 16.59
C MET A 100 -8.23 -5.19 18.12
N GLU A 101 -7.09 -4.81 18.70
CA GLU A 101 -6.90 -4.82 20.15
C GLU A 101 -7.86 -3.87 20.86
N SER A 102 -8.05 -2.66 20.32
CA SER A 102 -9.02 -1.69 20.84
C SER A 102 -10.45 -2.23 20.81
N PHE A 103 -10.83 -2.92 19.74
CA PHE A 103 -12.14 -3.55 19.64
C PHE A 103 -12.33 -4.65 20.71
N LEU A 104 -11.34 -5.55 20.86
CA LEU A 104 -11.38 -6.63 21.84
C LEU A 104 -11.44 -6.09 23.28
N VAL A 105 -10.67 -5.07 23.60
CA VAL A 105 -10.62 -4.50 24.96
C VAL A 105 -11.85 -3.65 25.25
N LYS A 106 -12.22 -2.71 24.36
CA LYS A 106 -13.27 -1.71 24.63
C LYS A 106 -14.69 -2.20 24.33
N ARG A 107 -14.87 -3.08 23.34
CA ARG A 107 -16.20 -3.57 22.93
C ARG A 107 -16.49 -4.95 23.48
N MET A 108 -15.48 -5.84 23.54
CA MET A 108 -15.65 -7.20 24.05
C MET A 108 -15.18 -7.38 25.51
N ASN A 109 -14.75 -6.29 26.18
CA ASN A 109 -14.32 -6.28 27.59
C ASN A 109 -13.20 -7.27 27.94
N PHE A 110 -12.33 -7.62 26.99
CA PHE A 110 -11.14 -8.41 27.28
C PHE A 110 -10.11 -7.60 28.08
N LYS A 111 -9.36 -8.27 28.96
CA LYS A 111 -8.26 -7.63 29.69
C LYS A 111 -7.06 -7.40 28.75
N PRO A 112 -6.47 -6.19 28.72
CA PRO A 112 -5.29 -5.90 27.90
C PRO A 112 -4.09 -6.65 28.49
N THR A 113 -3.75 -7.80 27.90
CA THR A 113 -2.65 -8.66 28.34
C THR A 113 -1.66 -8.88 27.20
N ARG A 114 -0.39 -9.15 27.53
CA ARG A 114 0.61 -9.53 26.51
C ARG A 114 0.19 -10.76 25.70
N PHE A 115 -0.54 -11.67 26.34
CA PHE A 115 -1.09 -12.85 25.68
C PHE A 115 -2.16 -12.48 24.65
N LEU A 116 -3.11 -11.61 24.99
CA LEU A 116 -4.12 -11.12 24.03
C LEU A 116 -3.45 -10.48 22.80
N ARG A 117 -2.47 -9.60 23.04
CA ARG A 117 -1.72 -8.95 21.96
C ARG A 117 -0.97 -9.95 21.08
N PHE A 118 -0.36 -10.97 21.69
CA PHE A 118 0.33 -12.03 20.94
C PHE A 118 -0.66 -12.83 20.08
N VAL A 119 -1.80 -13.25 20.63
CA VAL A 119 -2.82 -14.03 19.91
C VAL A 119 -3.40 -13.20 18.77
N THR A 120 -3.82 -11.95 19.02
CA THR A 120 -4.44 -11.08 18.00
C THR A 120 -3.50 -10.79 16.83
N ARG A 121 -2.20 -10.58 17.09
CA ARG A 121 -1.23 -10.31 16.02
C ARG A 121 -0.97 -11.56 15.19
N ASN A 122 -0.74 -12.71 15.84
CA ASN A 122 -0.49 -13.96 15.12
C ASN A 122 -1.72 -14.45 14.36
N SER A 123 -2.92 -14.27 14.89
CA SER A 123 -4.15 -14.63 14.18
C SER A 123 -4.34 -13.78 12.93
N TYR A 124 -4.11 -12.47 13.01
CA TYR A 124 -4.15 -11.58 11.84
C TYR A 124 -3.13 -12.01 10.78
N VAL A 125 -1.86 -12.22 11.18
CA VAL A 125 -0.82 -12.67 10.24
C VAL A 125 -1.20 -14.01 9.60
N SER A 126 -1.69 -14.97 10.38
CA SER A 126 -2.10 -16.28 9.88
C SER A 126 -3.26 -16.20 8.90
N ILE A 127 -4.27 -15.36 9.18
CA ILE A 127 -5.41 -15.13 8.27
C ILE A 127 -4.94 -14.49 6.97
N THR A 128 -4.13 -13.42 7.05
CA THR A 128 -3.62 -12.75 5.85
C THR A 128 -2.72 -13.66 5.01
N MET A 129 -1.90 -14.49 5.64
CA MET A 129 -1.10 -15.52 4.97
C MET A 129 -1.98 -16.58 4.29
N PHE A 130 -3.00 -17.08 4.97
CA PHE A 130 -3.95 -18.03 4.40
C PHE A 130 -4.66 -17.45 3.17
N LEU A 131 -5.16 -16.22 3.27
CA LEU A 131 -5.81 -15.54 2.15
C LEU A 131 -4.85 -15.31 0.97
N ALA A 132 -3.59 -14.94 1.24
CA ALA A 132 -2.58 -14.75 0.20
C ALA A 132 -2.27 -16.05 -0.55
N ILE A 133 -2.26 -17.20 0.15
CA ILE A 133 -2.07 -18.52 -0.46
C ILE A 133 -3.32 -18.96 -1.23
N ALA A 134 -4.51 -18.71 -0.68
CA ALA A 134 -5.78 -19.13 -1.28
C ALA A 134 -6.14 -18.34 -2.55
N PHE A 135 -5.72 -17.07 -2.64
CA PHE A 135 -6.06 -16.17 -3.75
C PHE A 135 -4.82 -15.52 -4.37
N PRO A 136 -4.03 -16.27 -5.19
CA PRO A 136 -2.76 -15.77 -5.73
C PRO A 136 -2.89 -14.88 -6.98
N PHE A 137 -4.01 -14.18 -7.18
CA PHE A 137 -4.25 -13.29 -8.34
C PHE A 137 -4.11 -11.80 -7.99
N PHE A 138 -2.87 -11.37 -7.78
CA PHE A 138 -2.54 -10.01 -7.32
C PHE A 138 -3.17 -8.88 -8.16
N GLY A 139 -3.08 -8.94 -9.49
CA GLY A 139 -3.64 -7.91 -10.39
C GLY A 139 -5.16 -7.78 -10.30
N GLY A 140 -5.86 -8.91 -10.16
CA GLY A 140 -7.30 -8.94 -9.93
C GLY A 140 -7.71 -8.29 -8.60
N LEU A 141 -6.99 -8.60 -7.50
CA LEU A 141 -7.25 -8.00 -6.18
C LEU A 141 -7.01 -6.49 -6.20
N LEU A 142 -5.89 -6.03 -6.78
CA LEU A 142 -5.58 -4.61 -6.90
C LEU A 142 -6.64 -3.86 -7.70
N SER A 143 -7.11 -4.44 -8.81
CA SER A 143 -8.15 -3.85 -9.65
C SER A 143 -9.49 -3.79 -8.93
N PHE A 144 -9.86 -4.86 -8.22
CA PHE A 144 -11.08 -4.93 -7.42
C PHE A 144 -11.09 -3.88 -6.30
N PHE A 145 -10.08 -3.86 -5.43
CA PHE A 145 -10.02 -2.88 -4.34
C PHE A 145 -9.87 -1.45 -4.86
N GLY A 146 -9.14 -1.26 -5.96
CA GLY A 146 -9.06 0.03 -6.64
C GLY A 146 -10.44 0.51 -7.11
N GLY A 147 -11.23 -0.36 -7.74
CA GLY A 147 -12.59 -0.06 -8.17
C GLY A 147 -13.54 0.19 -6.99
N PHE A 148 -13.47 -0.65 -5.96
CA PHE A 148 -14.32 -0.55 -4.77
C PHE A 148 -14.08 0.74 -3.99
N VAL A 149 -12.83 1.16 -3.82
CA VAL A 149 -12.49 2.44 -3.14
C VAL A 149 -12.94 3.66 -3.96
N PHE A 150 -13.11 3.52 -5.27
CA PHE A 150 -13.55 4.60 -6.15
C PHE A 150 -15.08 4.63 -6.35
N ALA A 151 -15.74 3.48 -6.25
CA ALA A 151 -17.20 3.39 -6.28
C ALA A 151 -17.78 3.92 -4.95
N PRO A 152 -18.76 4.84 -4.99
CA PRO A 152 -19.36 5.43 -3.80
C PRO A 152 -20.13 4.41 -2.95
#